data_AF-A0A956RRK6-F1
#
_entry.id   AF-A0A956RRK6-F1
#
_cell.length_a   1.000
_cell.length_b   1.000
_cell.length_c   1.000
_cell.angle_alpha   90.00
_cell.angle_beta   90.00
_cell.angle_gamma   90.00
#
_symmetry.space_group_name_H-M   'P 1'
#
loop_
_entity.id
_entity.type
_entity.pdbx_description
1 polymer ?
#
loop_
_entity_poly.entity_id
_entity_poly.type
_entity_poly.pdbx_seq_one_letter_code
_entity_poly.pdbx_strand_id
1 'polypeptide(L)' 'MSKPDHWDVAIVGGGPGGYVAGIRAGQLGLRTVVVESQHLGGIC' A
#
# COMPACT_ATOMS: atom_id res chain seq x y z
N MET A 1 -3.35 23.69 0.77
CA MET A 1 -2.46 22.51 0.88
C MET A 1 -2.83 21.77 2.15
N SER A 2 -3.50 20.62 2.04
CA SER A 2 -3.80 19.76 3.18
C SER A 2 -2.51 19.22 3.79
N LYS A 3 -2.49 19.15 5.12
CA LYS A 3 -1.40 18.69 6.00
C LYS A 3 -0.69 17.43 5.45
N PRO A 4 0.63 17.24 5.65
CA PRO A 4 1.28 16.00 5.25
C PRO A 4 0.67 14.86 6.07
N ASP A 5 -0.15 14.04 5.42
CA ASP A 5 -0.63 12.79 6.00
C ASP A 5 0.59 11.90 6.16
N HIS A 6 1.04 11.77 7.41
CA HIS A 6 2.09 10.82 7.75
C HIS A 6 1.56 9.41 7.47
N TRP A 7 2.31 8.66 6.68
CA TRP A 7 2.06 7.24 6.45
C TRP A 7 2.97 6.44 7.36
N ASP A 8 2.43 5.41 7.98
CA ASP A 8 3.18 4.50 8.86
C ASP A 8 3.89 3.43 8.02
N VAL A 9 3.32 3.06 6.88
CA VAL A 9 3.88 2.06 5.95
C VAL A 9 3.70 2.52 4.51
N ALA A 10 4.78 2.46 3.72
CA ALA A 10 4.75 2.63 2.27
C ALA A 10 5.16 1.33 1.59
N ILE A 11 4.32 0.83 0.69
CA ILE A 11 4.54 -0.41 -0.07
C ILE A 11 4.72 -0.04 -1.53
N VAL A 12 5.85 -0.45 -2.11
CA VAL A 12 6.16 -0.21 -3.52
C VAL A 12 5.98 -1.52 -4.30
N GLY A 13 5.03 -1.52 -5.22
CA GLY A 13 4.56 -2.68 -5.96
C GLY A 13 3.22 -3.20 -5.43
N GLY A 14 2.23 -3.32 -6.32
CA GLY A 14 0.86 -3.77 -6.05
C GLY A 14 0.58 -5.21 -6.48
N GLY A 15 1.62 -6.03 -6.66
CA GLY A 15 1.51 -7.46 -6.97
C GLY A 15 0.88 -8.29 -5.84
N PRO A 16 0.79 -9.63 -5.97
CA PRO A 16 0.12 -10.51 -5.00
C PRO A 16 0.64 -10.35 -3.57
N GLY A 17 1.94 -10.10 -3.39
CA GLY A 17 2.50 -9.80 -2.07
C GLY A 17 2.21 -8.38 -1.59
N GLY A 18 2.29 -7.40 -2.50
CA GLY A 18 2.24 -5.98 -2.18
C GLY A 18 0.85 -5.51 -1.76
N TYR A 19 -0.19 -5.82 -2.53
CA TYR A 19 -1.55 -5.41 -2.15
C TYR A 19 -2.03 -6.16 -0.90
N VAL A 20 -1.65 -7.44 -0.75
CA VAL A 20 -1.99 -8.24 0.45
C VAL A 20 -1.31 -7.68 1.70
N ALA A 21 -0.03 -7.29 1.59
CA ALA A 21 0.68 -6.59 2.66
C ALA A 21 -0.02 -5.27 3.03
N GLY A 22 -0.53 -4.53 2.03
CA GLY A 22 -1.31 -3.31 2.24
C GLY A 22 -2.61 -3.55 3.01
N ILE A 23 -3.36 -4.59 2.63
CA ILE A 23 -4.57 -5.02 3.34
C ILE A 23 -4.24 -5.38 4.79
N ARG A 24 -3.19 -6.17 5.00
CA ARG A 24 -2.80 -6.60 6.35
C ARG A 24 -2.34 -5.44 7.22
N ALA A 25 -1.59 -4.49 6.66
CA ALA A 25 -1.16 -3.30 7.36
C ALA A 25 -2.36 -2.40 7.75
N GLY A 26 -3.34 -2.24 6.85
CA GLY A 26 -4.59 -1.55 7.17
C GLY A 26 -5.41 -2.23 8.28
N GLN A 27 -5.48 -3.57 8.28
CA GLN A 27 -6.12 -4.34 9.36
C GLN A 27 -5.44 -4.15 10.73
N LEU A 28 -4.13 -3.87 10.74
CA LEU A 28 -3.37 -3.58 11.95
C LEU A 28 -3.50 -2.11 12.39
N GLY A 29 -4.32 -1.30 11.69
CA GLY A 29 -4.54 0.11 12.00
C GLY A 29 -3.43 1.05 11.51
N LEU A 30 -2.51 0.56 10.67
CA LEU A 30 -1.43 1.37 10.12
C LEU A 30 -1.94 2.18 8.92
N ARG A 31 -1.65 3.48 8.90
CA ARG A 31 -1.90 4.31 7.72
C ARG A 31 -0.94 3.88 6.63
N THR A 32 -1.47 3.16 5.65
CA THR A 32 -0.68 2.45 4.64
C THR A 32 -0.97 3.00 3.26
N VAL A 33 0.09 3.24 2.49
CA VAL A 33 0.00 3.58 1.07
C VAL A 33 0.62 2.45 0.24
N VAL A 34 -0.07 2.04 -0.82
CA VAL A 34 0.45 1.11 -1.83
C VAL A 34 0.65 1.89 -3.12
N VAL A 35 1.85 1.85 -3.68
CA VAL A 35 2.20 2.55 -4.91
C VAL A 35 2.47 1.51 -6.01
N GLU A 36 1.68 1.57 -7.08
CA GLU A 36 1.83 0.72 -8.25
C GLU A 36 1.81 1.60 -9.51
N SER A 37 2.69 1.29 -10.46
CA SER A 37 2.83 1.98 -11.74
C SER A 37 1.82 1.53 -12.79
N GLN A 38 1.34 0.29 -12.70
CA GLN A 38 0.42 -0.33 -13.65
C GLN A 38 -0.85 -0.83 -12.97
N HIS A 39 -1.13 -2.14 -13.04
CA HIS A 39 -2.36 -2.76 -12.54
C HIS A 39 -2.12 -3.42 -11.17
N LEU A 40 -3.06 -3.20 -10.25
CA LEU A 40 -3.12 -3.96 -9.00
C LEU A 40 -3.29 -5.46 -9.30
N GLY A 41 -2.60 -6.30 -8.54
CA GLY A 41 -2.50 -7.73 -8.78
C GLY A 41 -1.16 -8.14 -9.40
N GLY A 42 -0.48 -7.24 -10.13
CA GLY A 42 0.82 -7.54 -10.75
C GLY A 42 0.73 -8.67 -11.78
N ILE A 43 1.76 -9.50 -11.88
CA ILE A 43 1.92 -10.51 -12.94
C ILE A 43 1.49 -11.93 -12.51
N CYS A 44 1.55 -12.23 -11.22
CA CYS A 44 1.40 -13.59 -10.68
C CYS A 44 0.00 -14.18 -10.87
#